data_AF-A0ABD3S6Q3-F1
#
_entry.id   AF-A0ABD3S6Q3-F1
#
_cell.length_a   1.000
_cell.length_b   1.000
_cell.length_c   1.000
_cell.angle_alpha   90.00
_cell.angle_beta   90.00
_cell.angle_gamma   90.00
#
_symmetry.space_group_name_H-M   'P 1'
#
loop_
_entity.id
_entity.type
_entity.pdbx_description
1 polymer ?
#
loop_
_entity_poly.entity_id
_entity_poly.type
_entity_poly.pdbx_seq_one_letter_code
_entity_poly.pdbx_strand_id
1 'polypeptide(L)'
;MDETKSELHFVFMNYDPEYERLLSNKTKRGAHELDLYLSRKHDEVLGKYLRPGTYNKTLSLVIVDGFAVQITETQANVLRSAKEVRIVEKDQELA
;
A
#
# COMPACT_ATOMS: atom_id res chain seq x y z
N MET A 1 -14.86 -12.04 13.23
CA MET A 1 -14.76 -11.35 11.93
C MET A 1 -15.01 -12.39 10.86
N ASP A 2 -15.79 -12.09 9.84
CA ASP A 2 -15.94 -12.98 8.69
C ASP A 2 -14.64 -12.88 7.87
N GLU A 3 -13.80 -13.91 7.94
CA GLU A 3 -12.49 -13.95 7.28
C GLU A 3 -12.58 -13.88 5.75
N THR A 4 -13.77 -14.08 5.18
CA THR A 4 -13.97 -14.05 3.72
C THR A 4 -14.41 -12.69 3.21
N LYS A 5 -14.86 -11.80 4.09
CA LYS A 5 -15.28 -10.45 3.71
C LYS A 5 -14.06 -9.61 3.38
N SER A 6 -14.07 -8.98 2.21
CA SER A 6 -13.07 -7.97 1.85
C SER A 6 -13.37 -6.66 2.55
N GLU A 7 -12.37 -6.11 3.22
CA GLU A 7 -12.44 -4.87 3.97
C GLU A 7 -11.29 -3.95 3.55
N LEU A 8 -11.49 -2.64 3.67
CA LEU A 8 -10.45 -1.68 3.31
C LEU A 8 -9.34 -1.72 4.37
N HIS A 9 -8.10 -1.82 3.92
CA HIS A 9 -6.91 -1.80 4.74
C HIS A 9 -5.93 -0.75 4.23
N PHE A 10 -5.30 -0.04 5.14
CA PHE A 10 -4.16 0.82 4.88
C PHE A 10 -2.86 0.06 5.14
N VAL A 11 -1.99 0.02 4.14
CA VAL A 11 -0.69 -0.63 4.20
C VAL A 11 0.37 0.45 4.16
N PHE A 12 1.23 0.50 5.17
CA PHE A 12 2.34 1.45 5.25
C PHE A 12 3.65 0.72 5.06
N MET A 13 4.52 1.26 4.22
CA MET A 13 5.78 0.66 3.84
C MET A 13 6.89 1.01 4.84
N ASN A 14 7.92 0.18 4.87
CA ASN A 14 9.17 0.49 5.55
C ASN A 14 9.90 1.66 4.86
N TYR A 15 10.80 2.29 5.60
CA TYR A 15 11.60 3.42 5.09
C TYR A 15 12.28 3.09 3.76
N ASP A 16 12.15 4.01 2.81
CA ASP A 16 12.74 3.91 1.49
C ASP A 16 13.51 5.21 1.19
N PRO A 17 14.85 5.15 1.03
CA PRO A 17 15.65 6.34 0.72
C PRO A 17 15.30 6.93 -0.65
N GLU A 18 14.80 6.13 -1.60
CA GLU A 18 14.41 6.61 -2.92
C GLU A 18 13.10 7.40 -2.86
N TYR A 19 12.17 6.99 -1.99
CA TYR A 19 10.98 7.79 -1.68
C TYR A 19 11.37 9.18 -1.17
N GLU A 20 12.28 9.28 -0.19
CA GLU A 20 12.75 10.58 0.33
C GLU A 20 13.44 11.43 -0.75
N ARG A 21 14.27 10.80 -1.59
CA ARG A 21 14.94 11.47 -2.71
C ARG A 21 13.91 12.06 -3.67
N LEU A 22 12.89 11.30 -4.05
CA LEU A 22 11.82 11.74 -4.96
C LEU A 22 10.92 12.79 -4.31
N LEU A 23 10.57 12.63 -3.03
CA LEU A 23 9.77 13.57 -2.25
C LEU A 23 10.43 14.95 -2.14
N SER A 24 11.77 15.00 -2.08
CA SER A 24 12.53 16.26 -2.04
C SER A 24 12.39 17.11 -3.31
N ASN A 25 12.02 16.50 -4.45
CA ASN A 25 11.84 17.18 -5.72
C ASN A 25 10.44 17.79 -5.83
N LYS A 26 10.28 19.03 -5.36
CA LYS A 26 8.99 19.76 -5.30
C LYS A 26 8.47 20.29 -6.64
N THR A 27 9.02 19.84 -7.76
CA THR A 27 8.52 20.23 -9.09
C THR A 27 7.27 19.43 -9.47
N LYS A 28 6.44 19.95 -10.38
CA LYS A 28 5.28 19.18 -10.91
C LYS A 28 5.71 17.84 -11.52
N ARG A 29 6.86 17.83 -12.19
CA ARG A 29 7.45 16.60 -12.76
C ARG A 29 7.89 15.64 -11.66
N GLY A 30 8.53 16.14 -10.60
CA GLY A 30 8.93 15.34 -9.45
C GLY A 30 7.73 14.69 -8.75
N ALA A 31 6.64 15.43 -8.55
CA ALA A 31 5.41 14.88 -7.99
C ALA A 31 4.82 13.74 -8.85
N HIS A 32 4.83 13.88 -10.17
CA HIS A 32 4.38 12.82 -11.07
C HIS A 32 5.30 11.59 -11.07
N GLU A 33 6.61 11.81 -11.01
CA GLU A 33 7.60 10.72 -10.91
C GLU A 33 7.45 9.94 -9.60
N LEU A 34 7.24 10.65 -8.48
CA LEU A 34 6.97 10.06 -7.18
C LEU A 34 5.69 9.23 -7.19
N ASP A 35 4.60 9.76 -7.76
CA ASP A 35 3.32 9.04 -7.88
C ASP A 35 3.47 7.74 -8.68
N LEU A 36 4.16 7.78 -9.82
CA LEU A 36 4.43 6.58 -10.63
C LEU A 36 5.32 5.57 -9.90
N TYR A 37 6.35 6.05 -9.22
CA TYR A 37 7.26 5.21 -8.44
C TYR A 37 6.50 4.45 -7.35
N LEU A 38 5.73 5.17 -6.53
CA LEU A 38 4.96 4.58 -5.45
C LEU A 38 3.88 3.64 -5.99
N SER A 39 3.14 4.04 -7.02
CA SER A 39 2.09 3.18 -7.58
C SER A 39 2.63 1.83 -8.05
N ARG A 40 3.78 1.83 -8.77
CA ARG A 40 4.46 0.61 -9.21
C ARG A 40 4.97 -0.21 -8.03
N LYS A 41 5.65 0.41 -7.07
CA LYS A 41 6.15 -0.25 -5.86
C LYS A 41 5.01 -0.96 -5.10
N HIS A 42 3.87 -0.30 -4.95
CA HIS A 42 2.70 -0.89 -4.29
C HIS A 42 2.12 -2.07 -5.07
N ASP A 43 2.06 -1.97 -6.40
CA ASP A 43 1.58 -3.07 -7.25
C ASP A 43 2.53 -4.27 -7.22
N GLU A 44 3.84 -4.03 -7.19
CA GLU A 44 4.86 -5.08 -7.06
C GLU A 44 4.74 -5.83 -5.72
N VAL A 45 4.53 -5.11 -4.62
CA VAL A 45 4.30 -5.71 -3.29
C VAL A 45 3.03 -6.55 -3.31
N LEU A 46 1.93 -6.02 -3.82
CA LEU A 46 0.67 -6.77 -3.91
C LEU A 46 0.81 -8.01 -4.80
N GLY A 47 1.41 -7.90 -5.97
CA GLY A 47 1.61 -9.02 -6.90
C GLY A 47 2.59 -10.08 -6.38
N LYS A 48 3.50 -9.71 -5.48
CA LYS A 48 4.44 -10.62 -4.85
C LYS A 48 3.80 -11.47 -3.75
N TYR A 49 2.91 -10.87 -2.96
CA TYR A 49 2.36 -11.51 -1.76
C TYR A 49 0.96 -12.08 -1.97
N LEU A 50 0.19 -11.51 -2.90
CA LEU A 50 -1.20 -11.87 -3.13
C LEU A 50 -1.41 -12.35 -4.55
N ARG A 51 -2.41 -13.20 -4.75
CA ARG A 51 -2.78 -13.67 -6.08
C ARG A 51 -3.43 -12.52 -6.87
N PRO A 52 -3.00 -12.23 -8.10
CA PRO A 52 -3.67 -11.24 -8.95
C PRO A 52 -5.16 -11.52 -9.11
N GLY A 53 -5.98 -10.46 -9.08
CA GLY A 53 -7.44 -10.55 -9.16
C GLY A 53 -8.14 -10.94 -7.85
N THR A 54 -7.40 -11.13 -6.75
CA THR A 54 -7.98 -11.40 -5.42
C THR A 54 -7.94 -10.20 -4.46
N TYR A 55 -7.45 -9.05 -4.93
CA TYR A 55 -7.34 -7.82 -4.18
C TYR A 55 -7.71 -6.64 -5.08
N ASN A 56 -8.09 -5.50 -4.48
CA ASN A 56 -8.38 -4.27 -5.21
C ASN A 56 -7.65 -3.08 -4.55
N LYS A 57 -6.55 -2.61 -5.15
CA LYS A 57 -5.83 -1.41 -4.69
C LYS A 57 -6.66 -0.18 -5.06
N THR A 58 -7.13 0.57 -4.07
CA THR A 58 -8.02 1.71 -4.30
C THR A 58 -7.24 2.98 -4.59
N LEU A 59 -6.15 3.22 -3.86
CA LEU A 59 -5.28 4.39 -4.04
C LEU A 59 -3.90 4.19 -3.44
N SER A 60 -2.93 4.98 -3.91
CA SER A 60 -1.61 5.13 -3.29
C SER A 60 -1.57 6.45 -2.52
N LEU A 61 -1.12 6.41 -1.27
CA LEU A 61 -0.91 7.58 -0.43
C LEU A 61 0.49 8.11 -0.71
N VAL A 62 0.61 9.25 -1.38
CA VAL A 62 1.92 9.78 -1.77
C VAL A 62 2.64 10.50 -0.62
N ILE A 63 1.88 11.00 0.35
CA ILE A 63 2.41 11.74 1.53
C ILE A 63 3.11 10.80 2.52
N VAL A 64 2.69 9.54 2.52
CA VAL A 64 3.19 8.47 3.37
C VAL A 64 3.30 7.24 2.50
N ASP A 65 4.52 6.76 2.22
CA ASP A 65 4.78 5.58 1.38
C ASP A 65 3.90 4.39 1.81
N GLY A 66 2.76 4.25 1.13
CA GLY A 66 1.64 3.44 1.59
C GLY A 66 0.46 3.51 0.65
N PHE A 67 -0.51 2.63 0.84
CA PHE A 67 -1.65 2.47 -0.05
C PHE A 67 -2.86 1.89 0.66
N ALA A 68 -4.03 2.13 0.08
CA ALA A 68 -5.27 1.51 0.53
C ALA A 68 -5.65 0.37 -0.42
N VAL A 69 -6.07 -0.76 0.14
CA VAL A 69 -6.42 -1.97 -0.61
C VAL A 69 -7.60 -2.67 0.06
N GLN A 70 -8.56 -3.13 -0.75
CA GLN A 70 -9.61 -4.02 -0.28
C GLN A 70 -9.13 -5.46 -0.38
N ILE A 71 -9.06 -6.13 0.77
CA ILE A 71 -8.55 -7.48 0.94
C ILE A 71 -9.26 -8.17 2.11
N THR A 72 -9.15 -9.49 2.19
CA THR A 72 -9.60 -10.27 3.34
C THR A 72 -8.62 -10.16 4.51
N GLU A 73 -9.08 -10.49 5.72
CA GLU A 73 -8.22 -10.54 6.91
C GLU A 73 -7.05 -11.52 6.73
N THR A 74 -7.27 -12.65 6.05
CA THR A 74 -6.20 -13.61 5.73
C THR A 74 -5.11 -12.97 4.86
N GLN A 75 -5.49 -12.21 3.84
CA GLN A 75 -4.55 -11.51 2.97
C GLN A 75 -3.84 -10.37 3.71
N ALA A 76 -4.55 -9.67 4.61
CA ALA A 76 -3.95 -8.65 5.46
C ALA A 76 -2.85 -9.24 6.36
N ASN A 77 -3.10 -10.42 6.94
CA ASN A 77 -2.09 -11.15 7.73
C ASN A 77 -0.86 -11.57 6.92
N VAL A 78 -1.02 -11.91 5.64
CA VAL A 78 0.11 -12.16 4.73
C VAL A 78 0.94 -10.88 4.56
N LEU A 79 0.30 -9.74 4.32
CA LEU A 79 0.99 -8.45 4.17
C LEU A 79 1.66 -7.98 5.48
N ARG A 80 1.08 -8.25 6.65
CA ARG A 80 1.73 -7.98 7.96
C ARG A 80 3.05 -8.74 8.13
N SER A 81 3.22 -9.86 7.43
CA SER A 81 4.43 -10.68 7.45
C SER A 81 5.41 -10.32 6.33
N ALA A 82 5.06 -9.37 5.45
CA ALA A 82 5.93 -8.95 4.36
C ALA A 82 7.07 -8.07 4.88
N LYS A 83 8.29 -8.31 4.37
CA LYS A 83 9.50 -7.60 4.85
C LYS A 83 9.52 -6.12 4.47
N GLU A 84 8.79 -5.75 3.43
CA GLU A 84 8.69 -4.37 2.92
C GLU A 84 7.61 -3.58 3.66
N VAL A 85 6.67 -4.26 4.31
CA VAL A 85 5.54 -3.65 5.00
C VAL A 85 5.90 -3.38 6.45
N ARG A 86 5.57 -2.18 6.90
CA ARG A 86 5.75 -1.75 8.29
C ARG A 86 4.51 -2.08 9.11
N ILE A 87 3.34 -1.67 8.62
CA ILE A 87 2.06 -1.71 9.33
C ILE A 87 0.95 -2.01 8.33
N VAL A 88 -0.04 -2.81 8.75
CA VAL A 88 -1.31 -2.99 8.04
C VAL A 88 -2.46 -2.71 9.01
N GLU A 89 -3.13 -1.58 8.83
CA GLU A 89 -4.29 -1.18 9.60
C GLU A 89 -5.56 -1.45 8.82
N LYS A 90 -6.59 -1.96 9.49
CA LYS A 90 -7.93 -2.03 8.93
C LYS A 90 -8.55 -0.65 9.02
N ASP A 91 -9.16 -0.18 7.93
CA ASP A 91 -9.97 1.04 7.98
C ASP A 91 -11.21 0.76 8.84
N GLN A 92 -11.20 1.28 10.05
CA GLN A 92 -12.35 1.27 10.93
C GLN A 92 -13.08 2.60 10.71
N GLU A 93 -14.07 2.61 9.83
CA GLU A 93 -15.08 3.66 9.90
C GLU A 93 -15.68 3.61 11.31
N LEU A 94 -15.49 4.69 12.09
CA LEU A 94 -16.20 4.88 13.35
C LEU A 94 -17.69 4.99 13.00
N ALA A 95 -18.41 3.89 13.19
CA ALA A 95 -19.86 3.84 13.07
C ALA A 95 -20.56 4.69 14.15
#